data_AF-A0A1I1SK73-F1
#
_entry.id   AF-A0A1I1SK73-F1
#
_cell.length_a   1.000
_cell.length_b   1.000
_cell.length_c   1.000
_cell.angle_alpha   90.00
_cell.angle_beta   90.00
_cell.angle_gamma   90.00
#
_symmetry.space_group_name_H-M   'P 1'
#
loop_
_entity.id
_entity.type
_entity.pdbx_description
1 polymer ?
#
loop_
_entity_poly.entity_id
_entity_poly.type
_entity_poly.pdbx_seq_one_letter_code
_entity_poly.pdbx_strand_id
1 'polypeptide(L)'
;MSDPAPPVAPRNPIRRILTGVLIFQLGLGIMLFWGDLQSGFALPGFGPRAPSLTEPIRPGDQTRRFREDRAPAPGQPMPSTDLPDRLTLTSIEAGKSALLEGAIVQGDAERIAKQLDAMLPQLERVYLNSSGGSVQDALALGRHLRDAGLITALREGDICYSACPYLLASGVTREIPETAYVGVHQHYFGQSTLLPAFVAVEDIQRGQGDVMGYLDDMGIDPLVMRHALVTPPDEIYVLLPEELRAYGFIQSAP
;
A
#
# COMPACT_ATOMS: atom_id res chain seq x y z
N MET A 1 11.27 11.09 85.93
CA MET A 1 11.52 10.36 84.67
C MET A 1 10.75 11.08 83.59
N SER A 2 11.45 11.71 82.65
CA SER A 2 10.86 12.36 81.49
C SER A 2 11.04 11.43 80.29
N ASP A 3 9.94 11.03 79.66
CA ASP A 3 9.98 10.19 78.45
C ASP A 3 10.67 10.94 77.29
N PRO A 4 11.51 10.28 76.48
CA PRO A 4 12.10 10.90 75.31
C PRO A 4 11.05 11.04 74.20
N ALA A 5 11.02 12.20 73.55
CA ALA A 5 10.17 12.44 72.38
C ALA A 5 10.50 11.44 71.24
N PRO A 6 9.50 10.98 70.48
CA PRO A 6 9.71 10.00 69.42
C PRO A 6 10.56 10.59 68.28
N PRO A 7 11.43 9.79 67.63
CA PRO A 7 12.30 10.27 66.57
C PRO A 7 11.47 10.66 65.33
N VAL A 8 11.73 11.86 64.82
CA VAL A 8 11.15 12.37 63.57
C VAL A 8 11.70 11.53 62.41
N ALA A 9 10.81 10.81 61.72
CA ALA A 9 11.19 9.96 60.59
C ALA A 9 11.90 10.76 59.49
N PRO A 10 13.02 10.26 58.93
CA PRO A 10 13.77 10.97 57.90
C PRO A 10 12.93 11.11 56.62
N ARG A 11 12.71 12.36 56.20
CA ARG A 11 12.01 12.69 54.96
C ARG A 11 12.81 12.15 53.78
N ASN A 12 12.33 11.08 53.16
CA ASN A 12 13.00 10.42 52.04
C ASN A 12 13.13 11.39 50.84
N PRO A 13 14.33 11.93 50.56
CA PRO A 13 14.52 12.95 49.53
C PRO A 13 14.27 12.39 48.13
N ILE A 14 14.53 11.10 47.93
CA ILE A 14 14.30 10.39 46.67
C ILE A 14 12.81 10.37 46.32
N ARG A 15 11.94 10.08 47.31
CA ARG A 15 10.49 10.12 47.12
C ARG A 15 10.01 11.51 46.67
N ARG A 16 10.59 12.59 47.21
CA ARG A 16 10.22 13.97 46.82
C ARG A 16 10.64 14.31 45.40
N ILE A 17 11.85 13.91 45.01
CA ILE A 17 12.35 14.10 43.64
C ILE A 17 11.47 13.32 42.65
N LEU A 18 11.20 12.04 42.92
CA LEU A 18 10.34 11.21 42.07
C LEU A 18 8.90 11.76 41.98
N THR A 19 8.35 12.26 43.09
CA THR A 19 7.03 12.91 43.10
C THR A 19 7.05 14.19 42.26
N GLY A 20 8.12 14.99 42.36
CA GLY A 20 8.29 16.20 41.56
C GLY A 20 8.39 15.91 40.06
N VAL A 21 9.15 14.88 39.68
CA VAL A 21 9.24 14.41 38.28
C VAL A 21 7.89 13.92 37.77
N LEU A 22 7.15 13.15 38.57
CA LEU A 22 5.82 12.66 38.18
C LEU A 22 4.84 13.81 37.98
N ILE A 23 4.82 14.79 38.88
CA ILE A 23 3.97 15.98 38.75
C ILE A 23 4.34 16.78 37.49
N PHE A 24 5.63 16.93 37.21
CA PHE A 24 6.10 17.59 36.00
C PHE A 24 5.68 16.83 34.74
N GLN A 25 5.80 15.50 34.72
CA GLN A 25 5.36 14.65 33.61
C GLN A 25 3.84 14.75 33.38
N LEU A 26 3.04 14.76 34.44
CA LEU A 26 1.59 14.94 34.35
C LEU A 26 1.24 16.33 33.84
N GLY A 27 1.95 17.37 34.29
CA GLY A 27 1.78 18.74 33.79
C GLY A 27 2.10 18.85 32.30
N LEU A 28 3.18 18.21 31.84
CA LEU A 28 3.56 18.18 30.43
C LEU A 28 2.55 17.40 29.60
N GLY A 29 2.04 16.27 30.10
CA GLY A 29 0.96 15.51 29.46
C GLY A 29 -0.34 16.31 29.31
N ILE A 30 -0.75 17.03 30.36
CA ILE A 30 -1.93 17.91 30.33
C ILE A 30 -1.73 19.06 29.35
N MET A 31 -0.55 19.66 29.32
CA MET A 31 -0.23 20.76 28.39
C MET A 31 -0.28 20.30 26.93
N LEU A 32 0.31 19.13 26.62
CA LEU A 32 0.24 18.55 25.27
C LEU A 32 -1.21 18.23 24.87
N PHE A 33 -1.97 17.61 25.77
CA PHE A 33 -3.39 17.31 25.54
C PHE A 33 -4.22 18.58 25.31
N TRP A 34 -3.96 19.64 26.06
CA TRP A 34 -4.65 20.92 25.90
C TRP A 34 -4.28 21.63 24.59
N GLY A 35 -3.01 21.54 24.18
CA GLY A 35 -2.54 22.00 22.88
C GLY A 35 -3.26 21.28 21.73
N ASP A 36 -3.42 19.96 21.84
CA ASP A 36 -4.17 19.14 20.88
C ASP A 36 -5.67 19.51 20.85
N LEU A 37 -6.26 19.79 22.02
CA LEU A 37 -7.66 20.20 22.14
C LEU A 37 -7.94 21.54 21.45
N GLN A 38 -7.01 22.50 21.54
CA GLN A 38 -7.08 23.79 20.84
C GLN A 38 -6.84 23.65 19.33
N SER A 39 -6.10 22.62 18.91
CA SER A 39 -5.81 22.31 17.51
C SER A 39 -6.95 21.56 16.79
N GLY A 40 -8.02 21.24 17.51
CA GLY A 40 -9.16 20.46 17.00
C GLY A 40 -8.99 18.98 17.31
N PHE A 41 -9.49 18.57 18.48
CA PHE A 41 -9.53 17.17 18.89
C PHE A 41 -10.50 16.37 18.00
N ALA A 42 -9.99 15.67 17.00
CA ALA A 42 -10.75 14.67 16.28
C ALA A 42 -10.66 13.35 17.06
N LEU A 43 -11.77 12.90 17.65
CA LEU A 43 -11.86 11.52 18.15
C LEU A 43 -11.55 10.56 16.98
N PRO A 44 -10.70 9.53 17.16
CA PRO A 44 -10.53 8.51 16.14
C PRO A 44 -11.89 7.87 15.88
N GLY A 45 -12.45 8.13 14.69
CA GLY A 45 -13.73 7.57 14.29
C GLY A 45 -13.62 6.05 14.19
N PHE A 46 -14.36 5.33 15.03
CA PHE A 46 -14.49 3.88 14.97
C PHE A 46 -15.48 3.50 13.85
N GLY A 47 -14.97 3.23 12.65
CA GLY A 47 -15.74 2.66 11.53
C GLY A 47 -15.52 3.40 10.20
N PRO A 48 -15.44 2.69 9.07
CA PRO A 48 -14.83 3.19 7.85
C PRO A 48 -15.71 4.24 7.15
N ARG A 49 -15.07 5.33 6.70
CA ARG A 49 -15.70 6.44 5.99
C ARG A 49 -15.99 6.10 4.52
N ALA A 50 -15.26 5.14 3.95
CA ALA A 50 -15.45 4.72 2.56
C ALA A 50 -16.57 3.66 2.37
N PRO A 51 -17.28 3.70 1.22
CA PRO A 51 -18.18 2.64 0.75
C PRO A 51 -17.46 1.29 0.53
N SER A 52 -18.23 0.21 0.43
CA SER A 52 -17.66 -1.12 0.09
C SER A 52 -17.19 -1.19 -1.36
N LEU A 53 -16.18 -2.02 -1.67
CA LEU A 53 -15.77 -2.29 -3.06
C LEU A 53 -16.94 -2.76 -3.93
N THR A 54 -17.88 -3.51 -3.39
CA THR A 54 -19.05 -4.00 -4.14
C THR A 54 -20.03 -2.91 -4.57
N GLU A 55 -19.84 -1.66 -4.14
CA GLU A 55 -20.64 -0.52 -4.59
C GLU A 55 -20.05 0.13 -5.85
N PRO A 56 -20.89 0.54 -6.82
CA PRO A 56 -20.43 1.23 -8.04
C PRO A 56 -19.61 2.49 -7.73
N ILE A 57 -18.67 2.82 -8.60
CA ILE A 57 -17.84 4.02 -8.49
C ILE A 57 -18.46 5.19 -9.26
N ARG A 58 -18.35 6.40 -8.69
CA ARG A 58 -18.69 7.66 -9.35
C ARG A 58 -17.54 8.65 -9.20
N PRO A 59 -17.35 9.59 -10.15
CA PRO A 59 -16.36 10.64 -10.01
C PRO A 59 -16.51 11.41 -8.69
N GLY A 60 -15.40 11.53 -7.94
CA GLY A 60 -15.39 12.15 -6.59
C GLY A 60 -15.71 11.20 -5.43
N ASP A 61 -16.11 9.95 -5.71
CA ASP A 61 -16.37 8.88 -4.74
C ASP A 61 -15.63 7.61 -5.19
N GLN A 62 -14.30 7.68 -5.23
CA GLN A 62 -13.45 6.60 -5.75
C GLN A 62 -12.81 5.75 -4.65
N THR A 63 -12.78 6.27 -3.43
CA THR A 63 -12.19 5.57 -2.27
C THR A 63 -13.13 4.48 -1.78
N ARG A 64 -12.63 3.26 -1.63
CA ARG A 64 -13.39 2.08 -1.22
C ARG A 64 -12.69 1.38 -0.07
N ARG A 65 -13.44 0.68 0.78
CA ARG A 65 -12.85 -0.21 1.79
C ARG A 65 -12.12 -1.34 1.12
N PHE A 66 -10.90 -1.61 1.56
CA PHE A 66 -10.02 -2.56 0.92
C PHE A 66 -9.59 -3.66 1.88
N ARG A 67 -9.54 -4.87 1.33
CA ARG A 67 -8.97 -6.05 1.98
C ARG A 67 -8.24 -6.87 0.94
N GLU A 68 -6.95 -7.13 1.18
CA GLU A 68 -6.07 -7.82 0.23
C GLU A 68 -6.53 -9.25 -0.08
N ASP A 69 -7.08 -9.96 0.91
CA ASP A 69 -7.55 -11.34 0.77
C ASP A 69 -8.81 -11.47 -0.12
N ARG A 70 -9.57 -10.38 -0.26
CA ARG A 70 -10.92 -10.38 -0.83
C ARG A 70 -11.24 -9.11 -1.59
N ALA A 71 -10.50 -8.84 -2.65
CA ALA A 71 -10.71 -7.67 -3.48
C ALA A 71 -11.47 -8.03 -4.77
N PRO A 72 -12.81 -7.83 -4.84
CA PRO A 72 -13.53 -7.90 -6.11
C PRO A 72 -13.26 -6.66 -6.97
N ALA A 73 -13.60 -6.79 -8.25
CA ALA A 73 -13.86 -5.63 -9.09
C ALA A 73 -15.03 -4.79 -8.49
N PRO A 74 -14.97 -3.46 -8.57
CA PRO A 74 -15.99 -2.59 -8.04
C PRO A 74 -17.36 -2.84 -8.66
N GLY A 75 -18.41 -2.75 -7.84
CA GLY A 75 -19.78 -3.04 -8.28
C GLY A 75 -20.10 -4.52 -8.47
N GLN A 76 -19.12 -5.42 -8.36
CA GLN A 76 -19.34 -6.87 -8.42
C GLN A 76 -19.59 -7.45 -7.01
N PRO A 77 -20.32 -8.57 -6.90
CA PRO A 77 -20.43 -9.30 -5.65
C PRO A 77 -19.05 -9.74 -5.13
N MET A 78 -18.92 -9.92 -3.82
CA MET A 78 -17.72 -10.52 -3.24
C MET A 78 -17.51 -11.92 -3.83
N PRO A 79 -16.28 -12.31 -4.19
CA PRO A 79 -16.01 -13.63 -4.76
C PRO A 79 -16.28 -14.71 -3.72
N SER A 80 -16.73 -15.89 -4.16
CA SER A 80 -16.90 -17.06 -3.28
C SER A 80 -15.58 -17.73 -2.92
N THR A 81 -14.53 -17.49 -3.72
CA THR A 81 -13.17 -17.99 -3.55
C THR A 81 -12.23 -16.82 -3.43
N ASP A 82 -11.37 -16.86 -2.42
CA ASP A 82 -10.34 -15.85 -2.20
C ASP A 82 -9.29 -15.93 -3.34
N LEU A 83 -8.62 -14.81 -3.62
CA LEU A 83 -7.46 -14.82 -4.52
C LEU A 83 -6.35 -15.67 -3.91
N PRO A 84 -5.43 -16.25 -4.72
CA PRO A 84 -4.29 -16.96 -4.18
C PRO A 84 -3.47 -16.08 -3.21
N ASP A 85 -3.11 -16.63 -2.05
CA ASP A 85 -2.30 -15.93 -1.02
C ASP A 85 -0.87 -15.59 -1.46
N ARG A 86 -0.46 -16.02 -2.66
CA ARG A 86 0.84 -15.77 -3.28
C ARG A 86 0.68 -15.73 -4.79
N LEU A 87 1.53 -14.95 -5.45
CA LEU A 87 1.47 -14.72 -6.89
C LEU A 87 1.71 -16.02 -7.66
N THR A 88 0.77 -16.43 -8.47
CA THR A 88 0.88 -17.63 -9.31
C THR A 88 1.06 -17.24 -10.75
N LEU A 89 1.83 -18.02 -11.51
CA LEU A 89 1.98 -17.85 -12.96
C LEU A 89 1.33 -19.04 -13.66
N THR A 90 0.37 -18.75 -14.53
CA THR A 90 -0.25 -19.74 -15.42
C THR A 90 0.04 -19.39 -16.87
N SER A 91 0.67 -20.31 -17.60
CA SER A 91 0.86 -20.16 -19.05
C SER A 91 -0.47 -20.34 -19.77
N ILE A 92 -0.79 -19.41 -20.67
CA ILE A 92 -1.99 -19.41 -21.51
C ILE A 92 -1.61 -19.15 -22.97
N GLU A 93 -2.58 -19.24 -23.88
CA GLU A 93 -2.37 -18.95 -25.31
C GLU A 93 -1.16 -19.71 -25.91
N ALA A 94 -1.03 -20.99 -25.56
CA ALA A 94 0.08 -21.85 -25.96
C ALA A 94 1.48 -21.28 -25.62
N GLY A 95 1.61 -20.55 -24.52
CA GLY A 95 2.89 -20.01 -24.02
C GLY A 95 3.20 -18.59 -24.49
N LYS A 96 2.34 -17.98 -25.31
CA LYS A 96 2.51 -16.58 -25.75
C LYS A 96 2.12 -15.55 -24.69
N SER A 97 1.26 -15.96 -23.76
CA SER A 97 0.80 -15.11 -22.69
C SER A 97 0.88 -15.85 -21.36
N ALA A 98 1.08 -15.12 -20.27
CA ALA A 98 1.03 -15.66 -18.91
C ALA A 98 0.03 -14.88 -18.06
N LEU A 99 -0.71 -15.54 -17.18
CA LEU A 99 -1.53 -14.90 -16.15
C LEU A 99 -0.77 -14.90 -14.83
N LEU A 100 -0.54 -13.71 -14.27
CA LEU A 100 -0.09 -13.52 -12.90
C LEU A 100 -1.27 -13.20 -12.00
N GLU A 101 -1.59 -14.11 -11.08
CA GLU A 101 -2.77 -13.99 -10.22
C GLU A 101 -2.45 -14.23 -8.74
N GLY A 102 -3.00 -13.39 -7.86
CA GLY A 102 -2.86 -13.50 -6.40
C GLY A 102 -2.05 -12.39 -5.74
N ALA A 103 -1.79 -12.53 -4.44
CA ALA A 103 -1.03 -11.56 -3.66
C ALA A 103 0.47 -11.63 -3.97
N ILE A 104 1.11 -10.48 -4.14
CA ILE A 104 2.56 -10.35 -4.33
C ILE A 104 3.22 -10.46 -2.96
N VAL A 105 4.02 -11.49 -2.72
CA VAL A 105 4.70 -11.68 -1.43
C VAL A 105 6.22 -11.72 -1.59
N GLN A 106 6.93 -11.62 -0.47
CA GLN A 106 8.38 -11.63 -0.46
C GLN A 106 8.96 -12.84 -1.21
N GLY A 107 9.90 -12.58 -2.12
CA GLY A 107 10.59 -13.58 -2.93
C GLY A 107 9.88 -13.96 -4.22
N ASP A 108 8.70 -13.38 -4.50
CA ASP A 108 7.99 -13.62 -5.75
C ASP A 108 8.73 -13.03 -6.95
N ALA A 109 9.47 -11.92 -6.80
CA ALA A 109 10.18 -11.33 -7.92
C ALA A 109 11.16 -12.30 -8.57
N GLU A 110 12.06 -12.90 -7.78
CA GLU A 110 13.04 -13.85 -8.29
C GLU A 110 12.37 -15.13 -8.80
N ARG A 111 11.37 -15.64 -8.08
CA ARG A 111 10.69 -16.89 -8.42
C ARG A 111 9.91 -16.77 -9.74
N ILE A 112 9.16 -15.69 -9.91
CA ILE A 112 8.33 -15.46 -11.10
C ILE A 112 9.22 -15.10 -12.29
N ALA A 113 10.27 -14.28 -12.11
CA ALA A 113 11.23 -13.99 -13.18
C ALA A 113 11.82 -15.26 -13.78
N LYS A 114 12.27 -16.22 -12.96
CA LYS A 114 12.78 -17.52 -13.45
C LYS A 114 11.75 -18.32 -14.26
N GLN A 115 10.47 -18.20 -13.93
CA GLN A 115 9.39 -18.88 -14.66
C GLN A 115 9.10 -18.19 -16.00
N LEU A 116 9.12 -16.85 -16.02
CA LEU A 116 8.98 -16.05 -17.23
C LEU A 116 10.15 -16.29 -18.19
N ASP A 117 11.39 -16.33 -17.68
CA ASP A 117 12.61 -16.63 -18.45
C ASP A 117 12.52 -17.98 -19.17
N ALA A 118 11.90 -18.97 -18.55
CA ALA A 118 11.70 -20.29 -19.14
C ALA A 118 10.68 -20.29 -20.30
N MET A 119 9.87 -19.24 -20.43
CA MET A 119 8.89 -19.05 -21.51
C MET A 119 9.41 -18.12 -22.61
N LEU A 120 10.46 -17.35 -22.35
CA LEU A 120 11.09 -16.47 -23.34
C LEU A 120 11.86 -17.30 -24.40
N PRO A 121 11.91 -16.84 -25.67
CA PRO A 121 11.37 -15.58 -26.19
C PRO A 121 9.91 -15.68 -26.67
N GLN A 122 9.20 -16.78 -26.43
CA GLN A 122 7.84 -16.98 -26.95
C GLN A 122 6.80 -16.13 -26.20
N LEU A 123 7.04 -15.86 -24.92
CA LEU A 123 6.18 -15.01 -24.11
C LEU A 123 6.22 -13.57 -24.60
N GLU A 124 5.06 -13.01 -24.91
CA GLU A 124 4.87 -11.64 -25.41
C GLU A 124 4.11 -10.77 -24.39
N ARG A 125 3.22 -11.37 -23.60
CA ARG A 125 2.27 -10.66 -22.72
C ARG A 125 2.10 -11.29 -21.35
N VAL A 126 1.90 -10.45 -20.36
CA VAL A 126 1.51 -10.84 -19.00
C VAL A 126 0.18 -10.18 -18.64
N TYR A 127 -0.82 -11.01 -18.33
CA TYR A 127 -2.08 -10.59 -17.71
C TYR A 127 -1.91 -10.50 -16.19
N LEU A 128 -2.49 -9.47 -15.57
CA LEU A 128 -2.41 -9.25 -14.12
C LEU A 128 -3.81 -9.33 -13.50
N ASN A 129 -3.94 -10.10 -12.42
CA ASN A 129 -5.12 -10.10 -11.56
C ASN A 129 -4.68 -10.22 -10.09
N SER A 130 -4.45 -9.08 -9.43
CA SER A 130 -3.76 -9.07 -8.14
C SER A 130 -4.30 -7.99 -7.20
N SER A 131 -4.45 -8.37 -5.94
CA SER A 131 -4.73 -7.44 -4.84
C SER A 131 -3.49 -6.66 -4.37
N GLY A 132 -2.30 -6.94 -4.90
CA GLY A 132 -1.05 -6.28 -4.55
C GLY A 132 -0.29 -7.00 -3.44
N GLY A 133 0.41 -6.26 -2.57
CA GLY A 133 1.28 -6.82 -1.53
C GLY A 133 2.67 -6.17 -1.50
N SER A 134 3.73 -6.98 -1.60
CA SER A 134 5.13 -6.53 -1.54
C SER A 134 5.49 -5.56 -2.67
N VAL A 135 5.63 -4.29 -2.34
CA VAL A 135 6.08 -3.26 -3.28
C VAL A 135 7.48 -3.58 -3.81
N GLN A 136 8.40 -4.01 -2.95
CA GLN A 136 9.76 -4.33 -3.36
C GLN A 136 9.80 -5.40 -4.45
N ASP A 137 9.01 -6.47 -4.29
CA ASP A 137 8.92 -7.53 -5.30
C ASP A 137 8.22 -7.04 -6.56
N ALA A 138 7.17 -6.21 -6.43
CA ALA A 138 6.50 -5.62 -7.58
C ALA A 138 7.44 -4.74 -8.43
N LEU A 139 8.26 -3.88 -7.80
CA LEU A 139 9.23 -3.05 -8.52
C LEU A 139 10.34 -3.88 -9.18
N ALA A 140 10.85 -4.90 -8.47
CA ALA A 140 11.91 -5.75 -8.98
C ALA A 140 11.43 -6.62 -10.15
N LEU A 141 10.27 -7.27 -10.01
CA LEU A 141 9.65 -8.05 -11.07
C LEU A 141 9.24 -7.14 -12.24
N GLY A 142 8.71 -5.95 -11.96
CA GLY A 142 8.36 -4.99 -12.98
C GLY A 142 9.56 -4.57 -13.84
N ARG A 143 10.72 -4.28 -13.25
CA ARG A 143 11.95 -4.04 -14.03
C ARG A 143 12.29 -5.21 -14.95
N HIS A 144 12.17 -6.45 -14.45
CA HIS A 144 12.39 -7.63 -15.28
C HIS A 144 11.40 -7.75 -16.44
N LEU A 145 10.10 -7.46 -16.22
CA LEU A 145 9.09 -7.42 -17.29
C LEU A 145 9.40 -6.35 -18.36
N ARG A 146 9.83 -5.16 -17.92
CA ARG A 146 10.25 -4.06 -18.81
C ARG A 146 11.46 -4.45 -19.64
N ASP A 147 12.49 -5.00 -19.01
CA ASP A 147 13.74 -5.41 -19.68
C ASP A 147 13.50 -6.52 -20.71
N ALA A 148 12.55 -7.42 -20.44
CA ALA A 148 12.12 -8.45 -21.36
C ALA A 148 11.22 -7.93 -22.50
N GLY A 149 10.82 -6.66 -22.49
CA GLY A 149 9.98 -6.05 -23.53
C GLY A 149 8.53 -6.52 -23.54
N LEU A 150 8.02 -7.00 -22.40
CA LEU A 150 6.69 -7.62 -22.32
C LEU A 150 5.56 -6.59 -22.30
N ILE A 151 4.42 -6.99 -22.88
CA ILE A 151 3.15 -6.27 -22.75
C ILE A 151 2.53 -6.63 -21.40
N THR A 152 2.01 -5.65 -20.67
CA THR A 152 1.22 -5.90 -19.46
C THR A 152 -0.24 -5.57 -19.73
N ALA A 153 -1.13 -6.47 -19.37
CA ALA A 153 -2.54 -6.36 -19.69
C ALA A 153 -3.44 -6.72 -18.51
N LEU A 154 -4.66 -6.20 -18.50
CA LEU A 154 -5.76 -6.66 -17.67
C LEU A 154 -6.85 -7.24 -18.58
N ARG A 155 -7.61 -8.23 -18.09
CA ARG A 155 -8.85 -8.68 -18.75
C ARG A 155 -10.04 -7.92 -18.18
N GLU A 156 -11.19 -8.04 -18.85
CA GLU A 156 -12.44 -7.50 -18.32
C GLU A 156 -12.72 -8.08 -16.92
N GLY A 157 -12.96 -7.19 -15.94
CA GLY A 157 -13.20 -7.58 -14.55
C GLY A 157 -11.97 -7.94 -13.73
N ASP A 158 -10.76 -8.00 -14.32
CA ASP A 158 -9.53 -8.16 -13.54
C ASP A 158 -9.30 -6.93 -12.66
N ILE A 159 -8.67 -7.16 -11.51
CA ILE A 159 -8.24 -6.10 -10.60
C ILE A 159 -6.72 -6.01 -10.55
N CYS A 160 -6.22 -4.80 -10.36
CA CYS A 160 -4.82 -4.53 -10.12
C CYS A 160 -4.70 -3.46 -9.04
N TYR A 161 -4.62 -3.90 -7.79
CA TYR A 161 -4.63 -3.04 -6.61
C TYR A 161 -3.29 -2.97 -5.89
N SER A 162 -3.11 -1.90 -5.11
CA SER A 162 -1.96 -1.68 -4.23
C SER A 162 -0.62 -1.72 -4.99
N ALA A 163 0.20 -2.76 -4.78
CA ALA A 163 1.47 -2.94 -5.46
C ALA A 163 1.34 -3.44 -6.91
N CYS A 164 0.22 -4.04 -7.31
CA CYS A 164 0.01 -4.53 -8.69
C CYS A 164 0.18 -3.43 -9.77
N PRO A 165 -0.34 -2.20 -9.59
CA PRO A 165 -0.11 -1.09 -10.50
C PRO A 165 1.35 -0.88 -10.91
N TYR A 166 2.32 -1.24 -10.07
CA TYR A 166 3.74 -1.17 -10.43
C TYR A 166 4.14 -2.24 -11.45
N LEU A 167 3.60 -3.46 -11.38
CA LEU A 167 3.73 -4.46 -12.43
C LEU A 167 3.05 -3.97 -13.71
N LEU A 168 1.83 -3.43 -13.62
CA LEU A 168 1.12 -2.88 -14.77
C LEU A 168 1.88 -1.73 -15.43
N ALA A 169 2.53 -0.88 -14.64
CA ALA A 169 3.38 0.19 -15.16
C ALA A 169 4.58 -0.37 -15.93
N SER A 170 5.05 -1.59 -15.66
CA SER A 170 6.26 -2.09 -16.30
C SER A 170 6.16 -2.37 -17.80
N GLY A 171 4.96 -2.65 -18.33
CA GLY A 171 4.81 -3.06 -19.72
C GLY A 171 5.26 -1.99 -20.71
N VAL A 172 5.93 -2.42 -21.79
CA VAL A 172 6.27 -1.53 -22.92
C VAL A 172 5.00 -0.99 -23.60
N THR A 173 3.95 -1.80 -23.59
CA THR A 173 2.58 -1.46 -23.91
C THR A 173 1.68 -1.91 -22.75
N ARG A 174 0.63 -1.15 -22.48
CA ARG A 174 -0.34 -1.41 -21.41
C ARG A 174 -1.74 -1.51 -21.99
N GLU A 175 -2.40 -2.63 -21.76
CA GLU A 175 -3.76 -2.90 -22.25
C GLU A 175 -4.71 -2.97 -21.05
N ILE A 176 -5.60 -1.98 -20.92
CA ILE A 176 -6.51 -1.86 -19.77
C ILE A 176 -7.94 -1.69 -20.31
N PRO A 177 -8.78 -2.74 -20.28
CA PRO A 177 -10.20 -2.64 -20.62
C PRO A 177 -10.95 -1.65 -19.72
N GLU A 178 -12.03 -1.04 -20.21
CA GLU A 178 -12.84 -0.09 -19.43
C GLU A 178 -13.47 -0.71 -18.17
N THR A 179 -13.62 -2.04 -18.15
CA THR A 179 -14.18 -2.81 -17.05
C THR A 179 -13.11 -3.48 -16.18
N ALA A 180 -11.84 -3.14 -16.37
CA ALA A 180 -10.75 -3.51 -15.47
C ALA A 180 -10.46 -2.38 -14.49
N TYR A 181 -9.91 -2.72 -13.33
CA TYR A 181 -9.80 -1.75 -12.22
C TYR A 181 -8.39 -1.66 -11.67
N VAL A 182 -7.86 -0.45 -11.65
CA VAL A 182 -6.55 -0.13 -11.09
C VAL A 182 -6.76 0.75 -9.86
N GLY A 183 -6.11 0.41 -8.76
CA GLY A 183 -6.33 1.07 -7.48
C GLY A 183 -5.05 1.24 -6.70
N VAL A 184 -4.92 2.39 -6.03
CA VAL A 184 -3.72 2.78 -5.28
C VAL A 184 -4.08 3.21 -3.87
N HIS A 185 -3.17 2.99 -2.93
CA HIS A 185 -3.26 3.44 -1.55
C HIS A 185 -1.87 3.53 -0.94
N GLN A 186 -1.76 3.94 0.33
CA GLN A 186 -0.47 4.09 0.96
C GLN A 186 0.20 2.72 1.12
N HIS A 187 1.49 2.67 0.79
CA HIS A 187 2.29 1.46 0.96
C HIS A 187 3.10 1.57 2.25
N TYR A 188 3.02 0.55 3.10
CA TYR A 188 3.91 0.40 4.25
C TYR A 188 5.13 -0.43 3.84
N PHE A 189 6.27 0.23 3.70
CA PHE A 189 7.54 -0.46 3.52
C PHE A 189 7.94 -1.13 4.83
N GLY A 190 7.79 -2.46 4.89
CA GLY A 190 8.55 -3.35 5.77
C GLY A 190 8.69 -2.93 7.23
N GLN A 191 7.59 -2.75 7.97
CA GLN A 191 7.73 -2.61 9.42
C GLN A 191 8.10 -3.95 10.06
N SER A 192 9.37 -4.06 10.48
CA SER A 192 9.65 -4.69 11.76
C SER A 192 9.02 -3.78 12.82
N THR A 193 7.97 -4.23 13.50
CA THR A 193 7.28 -3.53 14.60
C THR A 193 8.17 -3.18 15.80
N LEU A 194 9.48 -3.39 15.68
CA LEU A 194 10.53 -3.20 16.67
C LEU A 194 11.41 -1.98 16.41
N LEU A 195 11.30 -1.31 15.25
CA LEU A 195 12.16 -0.18 14.91
C LEU A 195 11.66 1.14 15.52
N PRO A 196 12.57 2.02 15.99
CA PRO A 196 12.19 3.37 16.42
C PRO A 196 11.48 4.15 15.30
N ALA A 197 10.49 4.96 15.66
CA ALA A 197 9.66 5.69 14.70
C ALA A 197 10.45 6.55 13.69
N PHE A 198 11.60 7.11 14.09
CA PHE A 198 12.43 7.92 13.18
C PHE A 198 13.10 7.10 12.06
N VAL A 199 13.47 5.83 12.33
CA VAL A 199 14.04 4.93 11.32
C VAL A 199 12.95 4.54 10.33
N ALA A 200 11.75 4.23 10.84
CA ALA A 200 10.59 3.97 10.00
C ALA A 200 10.26 5.16 9.07
N VAL A 201 10.44 6.41 9.53
CA VAL A 201 10.19 7.61 8.70
C VAL A 201 11.23 7.80 7.60
N GLU A 202 12.53 7.58 7.86
CA GLU A 202 13.58 7.67 6.82
C GLU A 202 13.38 6.61 5.72
N ASP A 203 13.09 5.37 6.13
CA ASP A 203 12.85 4.25 5.22
C ASP A 203 11.58 4.47 4.37
N ILE A 204 10.55 5.11 4.93
CA ILE A 204 9.36 5.51 4.18
C ILE A 204 9.71 6.55 3.11
N GLN A 205 10.46 7.61 3.45
CA GLN A 205 10.78 8.68 2.47
C GLN A 205 11.63 8.15 1.32
N ARG A 206 12.62 7.30 1.60
CA ARG A 206 13.42 6.64 0.56
C ARG A 206 12.54 5.75 -0.32
N GLY A 207 11.70 4.91 0.28
CA GLY A 207 10.78 4.04 -0.45
C GLY A 207 9.81 4.80 -1.36
N GLN A 208 9.31 5.96 -0.92
CA GLN A 208 8.49 6.82 -1.78
C GLN A 208 9.29 7.37 -2.98
N GLY A 209 10.53 7.81 -2.74
CA GLY A 209 11.42 8.26 -3.81
C GLY A 209 11.69 7.17 -4.84
N ASP A 210 11.96 5.94 -4.39
CA ASP A 210 12.21 4.78 -5.26
C ASP A 210 10.98 4.44 -6.12
N VAL A 211 9.78 4.52 -5.54
CA VAL A 211 8.52 4.32 -6.26
C VAL A 211 8.29 5.43 -7.29
N MET A 212 8.49 6.70 -6.93
CA MET A 212 8.31 7.81 -7.85
C MET A 212 9.29 7.72 -9.02
N GLY A 213 10.56 7.40 -8.75
CA GLY A 213 11.56 7.17 -9.79
C GLY A 213 11.20 6.00 -10.69
N TYR A 214 10.74 4.87 -10.12
CA TYR A 214 10.26 3.74 -10.90
C TYR A 214 9.08 4.10 -11.80
N LEU A 215 8.09 4.85 -11.30
CA LEU A 215 6.95 5.28 -12.10
C LEU A 215 7.40 6.16 -13.27
N ASP A 216 8.30 7.11 -13.02
CA ASP A 216 8.88 7.98 -14.04
C ASP A 216 9.68 7.19 -15.10
N ASP A 217 10.53 6.25 -14.67
CA ASP A 217 11.27 5.34 -15.57
C ASP A 217 10.34 4.52 -16.47
N MET A 218 9.15 4.18 -15.96
CA MET A 218 8.11 3.50 -16.72
C MET A 218 7.26 4.45 -17.57
N GLY A 219 7.42 5.77 -17.47
CA GLY A 219 6.59 6.75 -18.17
C GLY A 219 5.17 6.87 -17.61
N ILE A 220 5.02 6.67 -16.30
CA ILE A 220 3.81 6.99 -15.53
C ILE A 220 4.07 8.28 -14.76
N ASP A 221 3.14 9.24 -14.84
CA ASP A 221 3.25 10.49 -14.08
C ASP A 221 3.24 10.19 -12.57
N PRO A 222 4.31 10.50 -11.83
CA PRO A 222 4.39 10.24 -10.39
C PRO A 222 3.31 10.95 -9.57
N LEU A 223 2.58 11.93 -10.12
CA LEU A 223 1.44 12.56 -9.45
C LEU A 223 0.30 11.59 -9.11
N VAL A 224 0.24 10.40 -9.72
CA VAL A 224 -0.66 9.32 -9.27
C VAL A 224 -0.44 8.97 -7.79
N MET A 225 0.78 9.14 -7.29
CA MET A 225 1.12 8.91 -5.89
C MET A 225 0.38 9.84 -4.93
N ARG A 226 -0.14 10.98 -5.39
CA ARG A 226 -1.00 11.82 -4.56
C ARG A 226 -2.22 11.03 -4.06
N HIS A 227 -2.86 10.25 -4.92
CA HIS A 227 -4.00 9.43 -4.55
C HIS A 227 -3.59 8.28 -3.62
N ALA A 228 -2.45 7.66 -3.93
CA ALA A 228 -1.90 6.59 -3.11
C ALA A 228 -1.64 7.08 -1.67
N LEU A 229 -0.86 8.15 -1.52
CA LEU A 229 -0.37 8.63 -0.23
C LEU A 229 -1.46 9.18 0.70
N VAL A 230 -2.55 9.72 0.16
CA VAL A 230 -3.67 10.23 0.96
C VAL A 230 -4.70 9.16 1.31
N THR A 231 -4.59 7.96 0.73
CA THR A 231 -5.56 6.88 0.95
C THR A 231 -5.04 5.93 2.05
N PRO A 232 -5.81 5.69 3.13
CA PRO A 232 -5.52 4.71 4.19
C PRO A 232 -5.18 3.30 3.68
N PRO A 233 -4.42 2.48 4.42
CA PRO A 233 -4.07 1.12 3.98
C PRO A 233 -5.30 0.19 3.94
N ASP A 234 -6.32 0.46 4.76
CA ASP A 234 -7.61 -0.23 4.81
C ASP A 234 -8.63 0.32 3.78
N GLU A 235 -8.20 1.26 2.94
CA GLU A 235 -8.95 1.81 1.83
C GLU A 235 -8.15 1.71 0.52
N ILE A 236 -8.82 1.89 -0.62
CA ILE A 236 -8.20 1.91 -1.95
C ILE A 236 -8.85 3.01 -2.79
N TYR A 237 -8.04 3.83 -3.44
CA TYR A 237 -8.51 4.80 -4.42
C TYR A 237 -8.47 4.16 -5.80
N VAL A 238 -9.64 3.92 -6.38
CA VAL A 238 -9.74 3.31 -7.71
C VAL A 238 -9.68 4.40 -8.77
N LEU A 239 -8.71 4.30 -9.67
CA LEU A 239 -8.50 5.28 -10.74
C LEU A 239 -9.61 5.18 -11.78
N LEU A 240 -10.13 6.34 -12.21
CA LEU A 240 -11.07 6.41 -13.32
C LEU A 240 -10.35 6.28 -14.67
N PRO A 241 -11.05 5.90 -15.75
CA PRO A 241 -10.45 5.82 -17.09
C PRO A 241 -9.75 7.12 -17.53
N GLU A 242 -10.28 8.28 -17.18
CA GLU A 242 -9.66 9.58 -17.43
C GLU A 242 -8.35 9.79 -16.65
N GLU A 243 -8.27 9.32 -15.41
CA GLU A 243 -7.05 9.41 -14.60
C GLU A 243 -6.00 8.40 -15.09
N LEU A 244 -6.40 7.21 -15.52
CA LEU A 244 -5.51 6.24 -16.15
C LEU A 244 -4.85 6.81 -17.41
N ARG A 245 -5.59 7.56 -18.22
CA ARG A 245 -5.02 8.30 -19.36
C ARG A 245 -4.13 9.45 -18.89
N ALA A 246 -4.61 10.27 -17.95
CA ALA A 246 -3.88 11.44 -17.47
C ALA A 246 -2.52 11.08 -16.86
N TYR A 247 -2.43 9.95 -16.14
CA TYR A 247 -1.20 9.47 -15.54
C TYR A 247 -0.35 8.57 -16.45
N GLY A 248 -0.79 8.28 -17.69
CA GLY A 248 0.01 7.52 -18.66
C GLY A 248 -0.09 5.99 -18.56
N PHE A 249 -1.03 5.45 -17.77
CA PHE A 249 -1.33 4.01 -17.80
C PHE A 249 -1.94 3.58 -19.12
N ILE A 250 -2.82 4.40 -19.69
CA ILE A 250 -3.39 4.19 -21.02
C ILE A 250 -2.72 5.18 -21.95
N GLN A 251 -1.93 4.68 -22.89
CA GLN A 251 -1.33 5.51 -23.92
C GLN A 251 -2.44 5.97 -24.87
N SER A 252 -2.48 7.28 -25.16
CA SER A 252 -3.35 7.78 -26.22
C SER A 252 -2.84 7.21 -27.54
N ALA A 253 -3.74 6.73 -28.40
CA ALA A 253 -3.36 6.33 -29.75
C ALA A 253 -2.61 7.50 -30.45
N PRO A 254 -1.55 7.21 -31.21
CA PRO A 254 -0.77 8.24 -31.90
C PRO A 254 -1.60 9.06 -32.90
#